data_AF-F3NPD9-F1
#
_entry.id   AF-F3NPD9-F1
#
_cell.length_a   1.000
_cell.length_b   1.000
_cell.length_c   1.000
_cell.angle_alpha   90.00
_cell.angle_beta   90.00
_cell.angle_gamma   90.00
#
_symmetry.space_group_name_H-M   'P 1'
#
loop_
_entity.id
_entity.type
_entity.pdbx_description
1 polymer ?
#
loop_
_entity_poly.entity_id
_entity_poly.type
_entity_poly.pdbx_seq_one_letter_code
_entity_poly.pdbx_strand_id
1 'polypeptide(L)'
;MCPGCGGPARSVADTVADPAPPHADVADLTDRLAKAPAVASRGTTALHAGEGLIMAGVGLALAHGGLTGHATVPLVGGLLLALIALAGTALVVRNETRGRAAVTAGEARAEALWQPAYHCPGCASVFCPGGEPWQGRLTPEQFRKLVWTEAGYGGELEEGARAALVPPGTLPRPRGAQDHV
;
A
#
# COMPACT_ATOMS: atom_id res chain seq x y z
N MET A 1 22.84 -18.62 -2.60
CA MET A 1 23.89 -17.60 -2.84
C MET A 1 23.37 -16.56 -3.81
N CYS A 2 23.77 -15.30 -3.66
CA CYS A 2 23.40 -14.24 -4.58
C CYS A 2 24.09 -14.43 -5.95
N PRO A 3 23.36 -14.38 -7.08
CA PRO A 3 23.97 -14.50 -8.41
C PRO A 3 24.80 -13.28 -8.82
N GLY A 4 24.73 -12.18 -8.06
CA GLY A 4 25.46 -10.95 -8.31
C GLY A 4 26.86 -10.91 -7.71
N CYS A 5 26.92 -11.01 -6.38
CA CYS A 5 28.17 -10.89 -5.62
C CYS A 5 28.63 -12.21 -4.97
N GLY A 6 27.91 -13.31 -5.15
CA GLY A 6 28.19 -14.60 -4.51
C GLY A 6 27.90 -14.66 -3.01
N GLY A 7 27.52 -13.52 -2.39
CA GLY A 7 27.27 -13.43 -0.95
C GLY A 7 26.01 -14.18 -0.48
N PRO A 8 25.83 -14.26 0.85
CA PRO A 8 24.61 -14.83 1.44
C PRO A 8 23.38 -13.99 1.05
N ALA A 9 22.26 -14.67 0.87
CA ALA A 9 20.97 -14.06 0.60
C ALA A 9 19.91 -14.76 1.47
N ARG A 10 18.93 -14.01 1.95
CA ARG A 10 17.79 -14.51 2.72
C ARG A 10 16.52 -14.36 1.90
N SER A 11 15.49 -15.13 2.20
CA SER A 11 14.19 -14.85 1.60
C SER A 11 13.75 -13.43 1.97
N VAL A 12 12.98 -12.78 1.10
CA VAL A 12 12.40 -11.47 1.42
C VAL A 12 11.49 -11.58 2.65
N ALA A 13 10.77 -12.69 2.80
CA ALA A 13 9.95 -12.96 3.97
C ALA A 13 10.74 -12.93 5.28
N ASP A 14 11.87 -13.64 5.33
CA ASP A 14 12.75 -13.64 6.51
C ASP A 14 13.39 -12.28 6.74
N THR A 15 13.71 -11.54 5.66
CA THR A 15 14.33 -10.20 5.74
C THR A 15 13.35 -9.18 6.33
N VAL A 16 12.08 -9.27 5.97
CA VAL A 16 11.00 -8.42 6.49
C VAL A 16 10.62 -8.80 7.93
N ALA A 17 10.61 -10.09 8.26
CA ALA A 17 10.24 -10.58 9.59
C ALA A 17 11.34 -10.36 10.65
N ASP A 18 12.61 -10.48 10.24
CA ASP A 18 13.78 -10.36 11.09
C ASP A 18 14.86 -9.53 10.38
N PRO A 19 14.69 -8.20 10.34
CA PRO A 19 15.67 -7.32 9.72
C PRO A 19 16.93 -7.25 10.60
N ALA A 20 18.07 -7.61 10.02
CA ALA A 20 19.34 -7.57 10.74
C ALA A 20 19.77 -6.11 11.06
N PRO A 21 20.10 -5.77 12.32
CA PRO A 21 20.71 -4.48 12.67
C PRO A 21 22.23 -4.45 12.35
N PRO A 22 22.89 -3.28 12.16
CA PRO A 22 22.37 -1.91 12.15
C PRO A 22 22.74 -1.19 10.85
N HIS A 23 21.82 -1.11 9.89
CA HIS A 23 21.87 -0.05 8.90
C HIS A 23 20.70 0.90 9.19
N ALA A 24 20.94 2.21 9.11
CA ALA A 24 20.01 3.27 9.53
C ALA A 24 18.69 3.32 8.73
N ASP A 25 18.41 2.29 7.92
CA ASP A 25 17.39 2.25 6.88
C ASP A 25 16.58 0.94 6.92
N VAL A 26 16.55 0.24 8.06
CA VAL A 26 15.79 -1.01 8.21
C VAL A 26 14.30 -0.81 7.92
N ALA A 27 13.71 0.28 8.40
CA ALA A 27 12.31 0.61 8.17
C ALA A 27 12.05 0.87 6.68
N ASP A 28 12.94 1.61 6.00
CA ASP A 28 12.88 1.87 4.56
C ASP A 28 13.01 0.59 3.73
N LEU A 29 13.98 -0.28 4.07
CA LEU A 29 14.13 -1.56 3.38
C LEU A 29 12.89 -2.44 3.54
N THR A 30 12.32 -2.49 4.75
CA THR A 30 11.11 -3.27 5.00
C THR A 30 9.94 -2.76 4.18
N ASP A 31 9.79 -1.44 4.06
CA ASP A 31 8.77 -0.81 3.22
C ASP A 31 9.02 -1.05 1.71
N ARG A 32 10.27 -0.93 1.26
CA ARG A 32 10.68 -1.21 -0.13
C ARG A 32 10.55 -2.68 -0.49
N LEU A 33 10.53 -3.58 0.48
CA LEU A 33 10.27 -5.01 0.29
C LEU A 33 8.83 -5.41 0.62
N ALA A 34 7.96 -4.46 0.94
CA ALA A 34 6.59 -4.75 1.35
C ALA A 34 5.78 -5.40 0.21
N LYS A 35 5.05 -6.45 0.56
CA LYS A 35 4.17 -7.19 -0.35
C LYS A 35 2.99 -6.35 -0.86
N ALA A 36 2.50 -5.44 -0.04
CA ALA A 36 1.31 -4.63 -0.30
C ALA A 36 1.44 -3.26 0.38
N PRO A 37 0.71 -2.23 -0.09
CA PRO A 37 0.64 -0.96 0.59
C PRO A 37 0.06 -1.10 2.00
N ALA A 38 0.51 -0.23 2.91
CA ALA A 38 -0.10 -0.12 4.23
C ALA A 38 -1.55 0.35 4.08
N VAL A 39 -2.50 -0.47 4.52
CA VAL A 39 -3.92 -0.14 4.52
C VAL A 39 -4.43 0.02 5.96
N ALA A 40 -5.32 0.97 6.17
CA ALA A 40 -5.94 1.18 7.47
C ALA A 40 -6.61 -0.11 7.98
N SER A 41 -6.35 -0.45 9.23
CA SER A 41 -7.01 -1.58 9.89
C SER A 41 -8.51 -1.33 10.02
N ARG A 42 -9.32 -2.39 10.21
CA ARG A 42 -10.77 -2.22 10.45
C ARG A 42 -11.04 -1.37 11.69
N GLY A 43 -10.21 -1.50 12.72
CA GLY A 43 -10.29 -0.69 13.93
C GLY A 43 -9.99 0.79 13.67
N THR A 44 -8.98 1.08 12.85
CA THR A 44 -8.64 2.44 12.44
C THR A 44 -9.79 3.09 11.65
N THR A 45 -10.39 2.37 10.71
CA THR A 45 -11.58 2.85 9.98
C THR A 45 -12.75 3.12 10.92
N ALA A 46 -13.00 2.23 11.88
CA ALA A 46 -14.07 2.43 12.85
C ALA A 46 -13.82 3.64 13.75
N LEU A 47 -12.56 3.89 14.13
CA LEU A 47 -12.16 5.07 14.88
C LEU A 47 -12.43 6.36 14.09
N HIS A 48 -12.02 6.42 12.82
CA HIS A 48 -12.31 7.58 11.95
C HIS A 48 -13.81 7.80 11.74
N ALA A 49 -14.59 6.71 11.64
CA ALA A 49 -16.04 6.79 11.60
C ALA A 49 -16.61 7.39 12.90
N GLY A 50 -16.12 6.93 14.06
CA GLY A 50 -16.52 7.44 15.37
C GLY A 50 -16.19 8.91 15.58
N GLU A 51 -14.96 9.32 15.26
CA GLU A 51 -14.52 10.72 15.30
C GLU A 51 -15.41 11.62 14.45
N GLY A 52 -15.72 11.18 13.23
CA GLY A 52 -16.64 11.84 12.33
C GLY A 52 -18.04 12.05 12.89
N LEU A 53 -18.60 11.00 13.49
CA LEU A 53 -19.92 11.03 14.12
C LEU A 53 -19.96 11.98 15.32
N ILE A 54 -18.88 12.02 16.13
CA ILE A 54 -18.76 12.95 17.25
C ILE A 54 -18.77 14.40 16.73
N MET A 55 -17.95 14.71 15.73
CA MET A 55 -17.90 16.05 15.12
C MET A 55 -19.24 16.45 14.51
N ALA A 56 -19.92 15.52 13.83
CA ALA A 56 -21.25 15.75 13.31
C ALA A 56 -22.28 16.02 14.42
N GLY A 57 -22.20 15.27 15.52
CA GLY A 57 -23.02 15.47 16.72
C GLY A 57 -22.84 16.86 17.35
N VAL A 58 -21.59 17.35 17.43
CA VAL A 58 -21.30 18.72 17.88
C VAL A 58 -21.95 19.76 16.95
N GLY A 59 -21.84 19.57 15.63
CA GLY A 59 -22.52 20.43 14.66
C GLY A 59 -24.03 20.46 14.83
N LEU A 60 -24.66 19.30 15.02
CA LEU A 60 -26.10 19.20 15.26
C LEU A 60 -26.52 19.83 16.60
N ALA A 61 -25.72 19.68 17.65
CA ALA A 61 -25.98 20.31 18.93
C ALA A 61 -25.94 21.85 18.84
N LEU A 62 -24.96 22.41 18.12
CA LEU A 62 -24.90 23.84 17.81
C LEU A 62 -26.11 24.30 17.00
N ALA A 63 -26.49 23.51 15.99
CA ALA A 63 -27.65 23.81 15.16
C ALA A 63 -28.95 23.85 15.98
N HIS A 64 -29.12 22.86 16.86
CA HIS A 64 -30.26 22.78 17.77
C HIS A 64 -30.32 23.97 18.73
N GLY A 65 -29.18 24.37 19.31
CA GLY A 65 -29.10 25.57 20.14
C GLY A 65 -29.44 26.86 19.39
N GLY A 66 -29.04 26.97 18.11
CA GLY A 66 -29.44 28.08 17.26
C GLY A 66 -30.93 28.12 16.96
N LEU A 67 -31.56 26.95 16.78
CA LEU A 67 -32.99 26.83 16.56
C LEU A 67 -33.80 27.27 17.78
N THR A 68 -33.42 26.81 18.98
CA THR A 68 -34.13 27.13 20.23
C THR A 68 -33.87 28.56 20.69
N GLY A 69 -32.67 29.10 20.43
CA GLY A 69 -32.31 30.48 20.76
C GLY A 69 -32.65 31.52 19.69
N HIS A 70 -33.31 31.13 18.59
CA HIS A 70 -33.59 31.98 17.42
C HIS A 70 -32.35 32.68 16.84
N ALA A 71 -31.18 32.05 16.95
CA ALA A 71 -29.91 32.56 16.45
C ALA A 71 -29.53 31.86 15.14
N THR A 72 -29.52 32.62 14.04
CA THR A 72 -29.30 32.10 12.68
C THR A 72 -27.88 31.58 12.45
N VAL A 73 -26.87 32.24 13.02
CA VAL A 73 -25.46 31.86 12.87
C VAL A 73 -25.16 30.46 13.43
N PRO A 74 -25.47 30.12 14.70
CA PRO A 74 -25.23 28.77 15.21
C PRO A 74 -26.09 27.70 14.53
N LEU A 75 -27.29 28.06 14.07
CA LEU A 75 -28.14 27.17 13.27
C LEU A 75 -27.44 26.76 11.96
N VAL A 76 -27.10 27.74 11.12
CA VAL A 76 -26.51 27.52 9.80
C VAL A 76 -25.09 26.93 9.94
N GLY A 77 -24.28 27.48 10.83
CA GLY A 77 -22.91 27.00 11.06
C GLY A 77 -22.87 25.57 11.58
N GLY A 78 -23.76 25.23 12.52
CA GLY A 78 -23.86 23.87 13.06
C GLY A 78 -24.27 22.84 12.00
N LEU A 79 -25.26 23.17 11.15
CA LEU A 79 -25.68 22.30 10.05
C LEU A 79 -24.56 22.10 9.02
N LEU A 80 -23.87 23.18 8.63
CA LEU A 80 -22.75 23.09 7.69
C LEU A 80 -21.61 22.24 8.26
N LEU A 81 -21.24 22.45 9.53
CA LEU A 81 -20.23 21.64 10.20
C LEU A 81 -20.60 20.16 10.21
N ALA A 82 -21.86 19.84 10.54
CA ALA A 82 -22.32 18.46 10.56
C ALA A 82 -22.25 17.79 9.17
N LEU A 83 -22.69 18.50 8.13
CA LEU A 83 -22.64 17.99 6.75
C LEU A 83 -21.20 17.78 6.27
N ILE A 84 -20.30 18.72 6.54
CA ILE A 84 -18.88 18.60 6.16
C ILE A 84 -18.23 17.44 6.89
N ALA A 85 -18.45 17.30 8.20
CA ALA A 85 -17.92 16.19 8.99
C ALA A 85 -18.40 14.84 8.43
N LEU A 86 -19.71 14.68 8.19
CA LEU A 86 -20.26 13.44 7.64
C LEU A 86 -19.73 13.13 6.23
N ALA A 87 -19.67 14.13 5.35
CA ALA A 87 -19.14 13.95 3.99
C ALA A 87 -17.66 13.56 4.02
N GLY A 88 -16.84 14.24 4.83
CA GLY A 88 -15.42 13.93 5.01
C GLY A 88 -15.22 12.50 5.53
N THR A 89 -15.94 12.12 6.58
CA THR A 89 -15.89 10.78 7.14
C THR A 89 -16.31 9.70 6.15
N ALA A 90 -17.39 9.94 5.39
CA ALA A 90 -17.84 9.01 4.35
C ALA A 90 -16.76 8.82 3.27
N LEU A 91 -16.07 9.90 2.86
CA LEU A 91 -14.97 9.82 1.90
C LEU A 91 -13.77 9.02 2.45
N VAL A 92 -13.35 9.28 3.69
CA VAL A 92 -12.25 8.56 4.34
C VAL A 92 -12.57 7.07 4.44
N VAL A 93 -13.72 6.71 5.00
CA VAL A 93 -14.15 5.30 5.15
C VAL A 93 -14.28 4.62 3.78
N ARG A 94 -14.83 5.31 2.78
CA ARG A 94 -14.91 4.78 1.41
C ARG A 94 -13.53 4.55 0.79
N ASN A 95 -12.58 5.45 1.02
CA ASN A 95 -11.24 5.29 0.48
C ASN A 95 -10.50 4.11 1.14
N GLU A 96 -10.56 4.00 2.47
CA GLU A 96 -9.94 2.90 3.20
C GLU A 96 -10.55 1.54 2.87
N THR A 97 -11.88 1.47 2.71
CA THR A 97 -12.55 0.24 2.29
C THR A 97 -12.17 -0.17 0.87
N ARG A 98 -12.05 0.80 -0.05
CA ARG A 98 -11.55 0.56 -1.41
C ARG A 98 -10.10 0.10 -1.43
N GLY A 99 -9.22 0.75 -0.67
CA GLY A 99 -7.81 0.36 -0.56
C GLY A 99 -7.66 -1.07 -0.05
N ARG A 100 -8.40 -1.43 1.01
CA ARG A 100 -8.45 -2.82 1.49
C ARG A 100 -8.98 -3.80 0.45
N ALA A 101 -10.08 -3.46 -0.23
CA ALA A 101 -10.64 -4.33 -1.26
C ALA A 101 -9.66 -4.54 -2.42
N ALA A 102 -8.93 -3.50 -2.82
CA ALA A 102 -7.87 -3.60 -3.81
C ALA A 102 -6.77 -4.55 -3.33
N VAL A 103 -6.25 -4.36 -2.11
CA VAL A 103 -5.22 -5.26 -1.51
C VAL A 103 -5.71 -6.70 -1.44
N THR A 104 -6.94 -6.96 -1.01
CA THR A 104 -7.48 -8.32 -0.99
C THR A 104 -7.59 -8.92 -2.40
N ALA A 105 -7.98 -8.12 -3.40
CA ALA A 105 -8.12 -8.59 -4.78
C ALA A 105 -6.77 -8.88 -5.48
N GLY A 106 -5.68 -8.27 -5.02
CA GLY A 106 -4.33 -8.47 -5.55
C GLY A 106 -3.45 -9.42 -4.76
N GLU A 107 -3.88 -9.86 -3.57
CA GLU A 107 -3.05 -10.57 -2.60
C GLU A 107 -2.38 -11.81 -3.20
N ALA A 108 -3.13 -12.65 -3.91
CA ALA A 108 -2.59 -13.87 -4.52
C ALA A 108 -1.52 -13.56 -5.59
N ARG A 109 -1.69 -12.49 -6.38
CA ARG A 109 -0.70 -12.07 -7.40
C ARG A 109 0.56 -11.51 -6.76
N ALA A 110 0.39 -10.69 -5.72
CA ALA A 110 1.50 -10.18 -4.92
C ALA A 110 2.27 -11.34 -4.27
N GLU A 111 1.57 -12.29 -3.63
CA GLU A 111 2.18 -13.44 -2.95
C GLU A 111 2.99 -14.31 -3.92
N ALA A 112 2.47 -14.56 -5.13
CA ALA A 112 3.15 -15.37 -6.14
C ALA A 112 4.53 -14.80 -6.52
N LEU A 113 4.65 -13.47 -6.59
CA LEU A 113 5.92 -12.79 -6.85
C LEU A 113 6.74 -12.59 -5.57
N TRP A 114 6.11 -12.41 -4.42
CA TRP A 114 6.81 -12.03 -3.21
C TRP A 114 7.44 -13.23 -2.47
N GLN A 115 6.72 -14.35 -2.37
CA GLN A 115 7.18 -15.56 -1.68
C GLN A 115 8.54 -16.09 -2.14
N PRO A 116 8.77 -16.29 -3.45
CA PRO A 116 10.01 -16.90 -3.90
C PRO A 116 11.17 -15.90 -3.96
N ALA A 117 10.96 -14.64 -3.57
CA ALA A 117 11.97 -13.59 -3.63
C ALA A 117 13.06 -13.77 -2.57
N TYR A 118 14.30 -13.49 -2.94
CA TYR A 118 15.45 -13.45 -2.05
C TYR A 118 16.14 -12.09 -2.13
N HIS A 119 16.49 -11.54 -0.97
CA HIS A 119 17.25 -10.31 -0.82
C HIS A 119 18.71 -10.61 -0.45
N CYS A 120 19.64 -9.98 -1.15
CA CYS A 120 21.06 -9.98 -0.80
C CYS A 120 21.49 -8.61 -0.25
N PRO A 121 21.86 -8.51 1.03
CA PRO A 121 22.31 -7.25 1.61
C PRO A 121 23.65 -6.76 1.02
N GLY A 122 24.52 -7.68 0.58
CA GLY A 122 25.85 -7.32 0.08
C GLY A 122 25.87 -6.52 -1.23
N CYS A 123 24.80 -6.59 -2.03
CA CYS A 123 24.65 -5.78 -3.25
C CYS A 123 23.26 -5.17 -3.41
N ALA A 124 22.46 -5.16 -2.34
CA ALA A 124 21.10 -4.63 -2.30
C ALA A 124 20.23 -5.09 -3.50
N SER A 125 20.28 -6.39 -3.83
CA SER A 125 19.52 -6.96 -4.94
C SER A 125 18.46 -7.94 -4.45
N VAL A 126 17.33 -7.94 -5.15
CA VAL A 126 16.25 -8.90 -5.03
C VAL A 126 16.25 -9.79 -6.27
N PHE A 127 16.14 -11.09 -6.08
CA PHE A 127 16.13 -12.05 -7.18
C PHE A 127 15.25 -13.26 -6.85
N CYS A 128 14.85 -13.99 -7.87
CA CYS A 128 14.12 -15.24 -7.71
C CYS A 128 15.05 -16.43 -7.98
N PRO A 129 15.34 -17.31 -7.00
CA PRO A 129 16.08 -18.53 -7.25
C PRO A 129 15.37 -19.38 -8.31
N GLY A 130 16.10 -19.85 -9.32
CA GLY A 130 15.52 -20.60 -10.44
C GLY A 130 14.89 -19.73 -11.53
N GLY A 131 14.75 -18.41 -11.32
CA GLY A 131 14.29 -17.47 -12.36
C GLY A 131 12.79 -17.50 -12.65
N GLU A 132 11.99 -18.07 -11.76
CA GLU A 132 10.52 -18.14 -11.87
C GLU A 132 9.89 -17.70 -10.55
N PRO A 133 8.92 -16.77 -10.53
CA PRO A 133 8.15 -16.28 -11.68
C PRO A 133 8.73 -15.06 -12.41
N TRP A 134 9.94 -14.59 -12.05
CA TRP A 134 10.65 -13.58 -12.84
C TRP A 134 12.15 -13.87 -12.93
N GLN A 135 12.76 -13.33 -13.97
CA GLN A 135 14.18 -13.49 -14.28
C GLN A 135 14.98 -12.23 -13.97
N GLY A 136 16.26 -12.45 -13.66
CA GLY A 136 17.22 -11.39 -13.40
C GLY A 136 17.20 -10.89 -11.96
N ARG A 137 17.99 -9.84 -11.74
CA ARG A 137 18.11 -9.15 -10.44
C ARG A 137 17.42 -7.81 -10.54
N LEU A 138 16.73 -7.45 -9.46
CA LEU A 138 16.04 -6.18 -9.29
C LEU A 138 16.62 -5.44 -8.09
N THR A 139 16.54 -4.12 -8.07
CA THR A 139 16.66 -3.37 -6.81
C THR A 139 15.36 -3.53 -5.99
N PRO A 140 15.35 -3.21 -4.69
CA PRO A 140 14.13 -3.20 -3.89
C PRO A 140 13.00 -2.35 -4.51
N GLU A 141 13.30 -1.19 -5.09
CA GLU A 141 12.31 -0.35 -5.77
C GLU A 141 11.73 -1.01 -7.01
N GLN A 142 12.59 -1.61 -7.84
CA GLN A 142 12.14 -2.33 -9.04
C GLN A 142 11.29 -3.53 -8.66
N PHE A 143 11.66 -4.24 -7.59
CA PHE A 143 10.89 -5.34 -7.04
C PHE A 143 9.53 -4.87 -6.49
N ARG A 144 9.49 -3.81 -5.68
CA ARG A 144 8.23 -3.21 -5.19
C ARG A 144 7.34 -2.81 -6.35
N LYS A 145 7.89 -2.10 -7.34
CA LYS A 145 7.15 -1.70 -8.54
C LYS A 145 6.58 -2.91 -9.28
N LEU A 146 7.37 -3.95 -9.49
CA LEU A 146 6.91 -5.18 -10.14
C LEU A 146 5.76 -5.81 -9.36
N VAL A 147 5.96 -6.12 -8.08
CA VAL A 147 4.96 -6.78 -7.22
C VAL A 147 3.67 -5.97 -7.16
N TRP A 148 3.77 -4.67 -6.92
CA TRP A 148 2.60 -3.81 -6.74
C TRP A 148 1.87 -3.56 -8.06
N THR A 149 2.58 -3.43 -9.18
CA THR A 149 1.93 -3.26 -10.49
C THR A 149 1.15 -4.50 -10.88
N GLU A 150 1.75 -5.69 -10.76
CA GLU A 150 1.09 -6.97 -11.08
C GLU A 150 -0.06 -7.29 -10.12
N ALA A 151 0.04 -6.87 -8.87
CA ALA A 151 -1.04 -7.01 -7.90
C ALA A 151 -2.19 -6.01 -8.12
N GLY A 152 -1.96 -4.92 -8.87
CA GLY A 152 -2.96 -3.87 -9.14
C GLY A 152 -2.89 -2.66 -8.18
N TYR A 153 -1.81 -2.53 -7.42
CA TYR A 153 -1.56 -1.42 -6.49
C TYR A 153 -0.64 -0.33 -7.08
N GLY A 154 -0.38 -0.35 -8.39
CA GLY A 154 0.57 0.57 -9.02
C GLY A 154 0.29 2.06 -8.79
N GLY A 155 -0.98 2.43 -8.53
CA GLY A 155 -1.36 3.79 -8.15
C GLY A 155 -0.84 4.25 -6.79
N GLU A 156 -0.58 3.31 -5.87
CA GLU A 156 -0.09 3.57 -4.51
C GLU A 156 1.44 3.64 -4.43
N LEU A 157 2.15 3.42 -5.56
CA LEU A 157 3.61 3.53 -5.59
C LEU A 157 4.05 4.97 -5.38
N GLU A 158 4.98 5.17 -4.44
CA GLU A 158 5.69 6.44 -4.26
C GLU A 158 6.54 6.79 -5.48
N GLU A 159 6.90 8.07 -5.61
CA GLU A 159 7.56 8.60 -6.81
C GLU A 159 8.85 7.86 -7.17
N GLY A 160 9.71 7.56 -6.19
CA GLY A 160 10.96 6.82 -6.41
C GLY A 160 10.73 5.40 -6.93
N ALA A 161 9.82 4.65 -6.29
CA ALA A 161 9.47 3.30 -6.74
C ALA A 161 8.77 3.32 -8.10
N ARG A 162 7.92 4.32 -8.36
CA ARG A 162 7.23 4.52 -9.64
C ARG A 162 8.20 4.84 -10.77
N ALA A 163 9.23 5.64 -10.51
CA ALA A 163 10.26 6.00 -11.47
C ALA A 163 11.25 4.87 -11.78
N ALA A 164 11.39 3.88 -10.88
CA ALA A 164 12.28 2.75 -11.10
C ALA A 164 11.91 1.99 -12.39
N LEU A 165 12.87 1.78 -13.28
CA LEU A 165 12.65 1.04 -14.52
C LEU A 165 12.82 -0.46 -14.25
N VAL A 166 11.74 -1.22 -14.36
CA VAL A 166 11.83 -2.69 -14.35
C VAL A 166 12.41 -3.13 -15.69
N PRO A 167 13.50 -3.91 -15.73
CA PRO A 167 14.10 -4.36 -16.98
C PRO A 167 13.08 -5.08 -17.89
N PRO A 168 13.15 -4.87 -19.22
CA PRO A 168 12.29 -5.59 -20.14
C PRO A 168 12.59 -7.10 -20.07
N GLY A 169 11.54 -7.92 -20.17
CA GLY A 169 11.66 -9.39 -20.10
C GLY A 169 11.82 -9.95 -18.69
N THR A 170 11.67 -9.13 -17.64
CA THR A 170 11.68 -9.62 -16.25
C THR A 170 10.62 -10.68 -16.00
N LEU A 171 9.37 -10.44 -16.41
CA LEU A 171 8.34 -11.49 -16.38
C LEU A 171 8.45 -12.37 -17.63
N PRO A 172 8.38 -13.71 -17.48
CA PRO A 172 8.18 -14.60 -18.61
C PRO A 172 6.95 -14.14 -19.38
N ARG A 173 7.09 -13.87 -20.68
CA ARG A 173 5.95 -13.53 -21.54
C ARG A 173 4.90 -14.63 -21.41
N PRO A 174 3.59 -14.33 -21.29
CA PRO A 174 2.57 -15.37 -21.29
C PRO A 174 2.75 -16.21 -22.55
N ARG A 175 2.97 -17.51 -22.38
CA ARG A 175 3.36 -18.44 -23.46
C ARG A 175 2.25 -18.73 -24.49
N GLY A 176 1.25 -17.84 -24.63
CA GLY A 176 -0.02 -18.14 -25.32
C GLY A 176 -0.68 -17.00 -26.09
N ALA A 177 -0.10 -15.80 -26.17
CA ALA A 177 -0.54 -14.83 -27.19
C ALA A 177 0.20 -15.17 -28.49
N GLN A 178 -0.32 -16.15 -29.23
CA GLN A 178 0.06 -16.33 -30.63
C GLN A 178 -0.40 -15.08 -31.38
N ASP A 179 0.55 -14.43 -32.05
CA ASP A 179 0.28 -13.45 -33.09
C ASP A 179 -0.60 -14.12 -34.15
N HIS A 180 -1.86 -13.72 -34.25
CA HIS A 180 -2.65 -14.00 -35.44
C HIS A 180 -2.19 -13.04 -36.53
N VAL A 181 -1.69 -13.65 -37.60
CA VAL A 181 -1.22 -13.12 -38.90
C VAL A 181 -2.07 -11.97 -39.43
#